data_AF-Q8MJ65-F1
#
_entry.id   AF-Q8MJ65-F1
#
_cell.length_a   1.000
_cell.length_b   1.000
_cell.length_c   1.000
_cell.angle_alpha   90.00
_cell.angle_beta   90.00
_cell.angle_gamma   90.00
#
_symmetry.space_group_name_H-M   'P 1'
#
loop_
_entity.id
_entity.type
_entity.pdbx_description
1 polymer ?
#
loop_
_entity_poly.entity_id
_entity_poly.type
_entity_poly.pdbx_seq_one_letter_code
_entity_poly.pdbx_strand_id
1 'polypeptide(L)'
;PLVLKRCHVSTHQHNYAAPPSTRKDYPATKRAKLDSGRVLKQISNNRKCTSPRSSDTEENDKRRTHNVLERQRRNELKRSFFALRDQIPELENNEKAPKVVILKKATAYILSIQAEEQKLISEKDLLRKRREQLKHKLEQL
;
A
#
# COMPACT_ATOMS: atom_id res chain seq x y z
N PRO A 1 27.79 13.69 25.84
CA PRO A 1 27.58 13.09 24.50
C PRO A 1 27.21 11.61 24.61
N LEU A 2 25.94 11.28 24.35
CA LEU A 2 25.42 9.91 24.44
C LEU A 2 25.54 9.23 23.06
N VAL A 3 26.39 8.21 22.95
CA VAL A 3 26.58 7.45 21.70
C VAL A 3 25.55 6.32 21.66
N LEU A 4 24.62 6.41 20.71
CA LEU A 4 23.62 5.36 20.47
C LEU A 4 24.33 4.13 19.87
N LYS A 5 24.43 3.05 20.64
CA LYS A 5 25.02 1.79 20.16
C LYS A 5 24.19 1.22 19.02
N ARG A 6 24.78 1.12 17.83
CA ARG A 6 24.22 0.41 16.68
C ARG A 6 24.08 -1.07 17.03
N CYS A 7 22.86 -1.54 17.23
CA CYS A 7 22.55 -2.96 17.26
C CYS A 7 22.73 -3.53 15.84
N HIS A 8 23.59 -4.54 15.69
CA HIS A 8 23.74 -5.26 14.44
C HIS A 8 22.52 -6.14 14.22
N VAL A 9 21.66 -5.76 13.25
CA VAL A 9 20.58 -6.63 12.79
C VAL A 9 21.17 -7.59 11.76
N SER A 10 21.08 -8.90 12.02
CA SER A 10 21.48 -9.94 11.06
C SER A 10 20.45 -9.98 9.94
N THR A 11 20.77 -9.36 8.80
CA THR A 11 19.96 -9.43 7.59
C THR A 11 20.24 -10.77 6.91
N HIS A 12 19.44 -11.78 7.27
CA HIS A 12 19.43 -13.06 6.55
C HIS A 12 19.03 -12.81 5.08
N GLN A 13 19.99 -12.96 4.17
CA GLN A 13 19.77 -12.83 2.73
C GLN A 13 19.07 -14.09 2.21
N HIS A 14 17.74 -14.09 2.17
CA HIS A 14 16.99 -15.15 1.51
C HIS A 14 16.98 -14.95 -0.01
N ASN A 15 17.51 -15.94 -0.74
CA ASN A 15 17.64 -15.92 -2.20
C ASN A 15 16.39 -16.52 -2.87
N TYR A 16 15.33 -15.72 -3.01
CA TYR A 16 14.02 -16.15 -3.52
C TYR A 16 13.98 -16.48 -5.03
N ALA A 17 15.11 -16.41 -5.73
CA ALA A 17 15.20 -16.67 -7.17
C ALA A 17 15.79 -18.05 -7.53
N ALA A 18 16.18 -18.87 -6.54
CA ALA A 18 16.66 -20.22 -6.82
C ALA A 18 15.46 -21.18 -7.03
N PRO A 19 15.40 -21.92 -8.16
CA PRO A 19 14.40 -22.97 -8.31
C PRO A 19 14.66 -24.08 -7.26
N PRO A 20 13.61 -24.73 -6.72
CA PRO A 20 13.76 -25.71 -5.66
C PRO A 20 14.61 -26.90 -6.12
N SER A 21 15.58 -27.30 -5.29
CA SER A 21 16.51 -28.42 -5.56
C SER A 21 15.87 -29.80 -5.58
N THR A 22 14.54 -29.92 -5.66
CA THR A 22 13.84 -31.20 -5.74
C THR A 22 13.51 -31.55 -7.18
N ARG A 23 14.54 -31.87 -7.99
CA ARG A 23 14.33 -32.62 -9.23
C ARG A 23 14.09 -34.10 -8.86
N LYS A 24 12.85 -34.56 -9.00
CA LYS A 24 12.53 -35.97 -9.25
C LYS A 24 12.40 -36.17 -10.77
N ASP A 25 13.10 -37.16 -11.29
CA ASP A 25 13.13 -37.52 -12.71
C ASP A 25 11.75 -37.97 -13.23
N TYR A 26 11.32 -37.37 -14.34
CA TYR A 26 10.26 -37.92 -15.20
C TYR A 26 10.62 -37.66 -16.69
N PRO A 27 10.35 -38.60 -17.60
CA PRO A 27 10.91 -38.57 -18.95
C PRO A 27 10.16 -37.61 -19.88
N ALA A 28 10.92 -37.00 -20.78
CA ALA A 28 10.48 -36.02 -21.76
C ALA A 28 9.61 -36.64 -22.87
N THR A 29 8.40 -36.13 -23.05
CA THR A 29 7.60 -36.36 -24.26
C THR A 29 7.92 -35.28 -25.31
N LYS A 30 8.48 -35.72 -26.44
CA LYS A 30 8.79 -34.90 -27.61
C LYS A 30 7.51 -34.40 -28.27
N ARG A 31 7.42 -33.10 -28.53
CA ARG A 31 6.59 -32.54 -29.63
C ARG A 31 7.47 -31.70 -30.54
N ALA A 32 7.62 -32.15 -31.77
CA ALA A 32 8.20 -31.40 -32.87
C ALA A 32 7.14 -30.47 -33.47
N LYS A 33 7.50 -29.22 -33.78
CA LYS A 33 6.95 -28.47 -34.91
C LYS A 33 7.93 -27.39 -35.36
N LEU A 34 8.07 -27.32 -36.68
CA LEU A 34 9.05 -26.55 -37.44
C LEU A 34 8.81 -25.04 -37.42
N ASP A 35 9.95 -24.34 -37.43
CA ASP A 35 10.33 -23.13 -38.17
C ASP A 35 9.27 -22.11 -38.62
N SER A 36 9.39 -20.90 -38.07
CA SER A 36 9.19 -19.69 -38.86
C SER A 36 10.05 -18.56 -38.27
N GLY A 37 11.06 -18.19 -39.04
CA GLY A 37 12.15 -17.31 -38.63
C GLY A 37 11.73 -15.94 -38.13
N ARG A 38 12.24 -15.60 -36.95
CA ARG A 38 12.83 -14.28 -36.69
C ARG A 38 14.18 -14.52 -36.06
N VAL A 39 15.24 -14.35 -36.84
CA VAL A 39 16.62 -14.25 -36.36
C VAL A 39 16.69 -12.98 -35.53
N LEU A 40 16.33 -13.05 -34.24
CA LEU A 40 16.80 -12.07 -33.28
C LEU A 40 18.28 -12.35 -33.10
N LYS A 41 19.09 -11.59 -33.84
CA LYS A 41 20.53 -11.49 -33.69
C LYS A 41 20.81 -11.37 -32.18
N GLN A 42 21.31 -12.44 -31.57
CA GLN A 42 21.96 -12.37 -30.27
C GLN A 42 23.15 -11.43 -30.48
N ILE A 43 22.95 -10.15 -30.20
CA ILE A 43 24.07 -9.26 -29.95
C ILE A 43 24.66 -9.78 -28.65
N SER A 44 25.62 -10.69 -28.80
CA SER A 44 26.62 -11.00 -27.78
C SER A 44 27.29 -9.67 -27.43
N ASN A 45 26.73 -8.98 -26.43
CA ASN A 45 27.40 -7.87 -25.78
C ASN A 45 28.51 -8.46 -24.90
N ASN A 46 29.52 -9.04 -25.54
CA ASN A 46 30.83 -9.22 -24.96
C ASN A 46 31.55 -7.86 -24.96
N ARG A 47 30.91 -6.85 -24.35
CA ARG A 47 31.62 -5.65 -23.94
C ARG A 47 32.32 -6.03 -22.65
N LYS A 48 33.58 -6.43 -22.78
CA LYS A 48 34.55 -6.35 -21.67
C LYS A 48 34.65 -4.87 -21.30
N CYS A 49 33.69 -4.39 -20.50
CA CYS A 49 33.83 -3.13 -19.81
C CYS A 49 34.82 -3.36 -18.68
N THR A 50 36.01 -2.78 -18.81
CA THR A 50 37.00 -2.66 -17.75
C THR A 50 36.53 -1.61 -16.75
N SER A 51 35.40 -1.87 -16.09
CA SER A 51 34.98 -1.12 -14.91
C SER A 51 35.38 -1.93 -13.68
N PRO A 52 35.93 -1.33 -12.61
CA PRO A 52 36.22 -2.05 -11.38
C PRO A 52 34.95 -2.75 -10.91
N ARG A 53 35.00 -4.09 -10.85
CA ARG A 53 33.87 -4.98 -10.53
C ARG A 53 33.21 -4.69 -9.17
N SER A 54 33.84 -3.84 -8.34
CA SER A 54 33.32 -3.30 -7.09
C SER A 54 32.28 -2.18 -7.28
N SER A 55 32.38 -1.36 -8.31
CA SER A 55 31.47 -0.23 -8.54
C SER A 55 30.06 -0.72 -8.90
N ASP A 56 29.95 -1.76 -9.73
CA ASP A 56 28.66 -2.32 -10.17
C ASP A 56 27.92 -3.04 -9.03
N THR A 57 28.65 -3.62 -8.06
CA THR A 57 28.06 -4.24 -6.86
C THR A 57 27.45 -3.22 -5.92
N GLU A 58 28.15 -2.12 -5.65
CA GLU A 58 27.65 -1.04 -4.78
C GLU A 58 26.38 -0.39 -5.36
N GLU A 59 26.31 -0.22 -6.68
CA GLU A 59 25.11 0.28 -7.35
C GLU A 59 23.95 -0.73 -7.30
N ASN A 60 24.24 -2.03 -7.46
CA ASN A 60 23.22 -3.07 -7.33
C ASN A 60 22.62 -3.11 -5.93
N ASP A 61 23.44 -2.96 -4.89
CA ASP A 61 23.02 -2.98 -3.49
C ASP A 61 22.18 -1.75 -3.12
N LYS A 62 22.54 -0.57 -3.64
CA LYS A 62 21.69 0.63 -3.53
C LYS A 62 20.34 0.42 -4.18
N ARG A 63 20.30 -0.12 -5.40
CA ARG A 63 19.05 -0.42 -6.12
C ARG A 63 18.20 -1.46 -5.38
N ARG A 64 18.83 -2.51 -4.82
CA ARG A 64 18.16 -3.52 -4.01
C ARG A 64 17.53 -2.88 -2.77
N THR A 65 18.29 -2.09 -2.03
CA THR A 65 17.84 -1.41 -0.81
C THR A 65 16.67 -0.46 -1.11
N HIS A 66 16.79 0.35 -2.16
CA HIS A 66 15.71 1.23 -2.62
C HIS A 66 14.41 0.45 -2.92
N ASN A 67 14.50 -0.67 -3.64
CA ASN A 67 13.33 -1.48 -3.98
C ASN A 67 12.64 -2.09 -2.75
N VAL A 68 13.41 -2.48 -1.73
CA VAL A 68 12.86 -2.97 -0.46
C VAL A 68 12.09 -1.85 0.25
N LEU A 69 12.69 -0.67 0.37
CA LEU A 69 12.07 0.48 1.03
C LEU A 69 10.80 0.94 0.30
N GLU A 70 10.83 1.05 -1.03
CA GLU A 70 9.65 1.47 -1.80
C GLU A 70 8.53 0.42 -1.74
N ARG A 71 8.86 -0.88 -1.68
CA ARG A 71 7.85 -1.92 -1.44
C ARG A 71 7.22 -1.78 -0.05
N GLN A 72 8.03 -1.54 0.99
CA GLN A 72 7.52 -1.29 2.34
C GLN A 72 6.59 -0.06 2.37
N ARG A 73 7.02 1.05 1.76
CA ARG A 73 6.20 2.26 1.62
C ARG A 73 4.87 1.98 0.92
N ARG A 74 4.87 1.23 -0.19
CA ARG A 74 3.64 0.86 -0.91
C ARG A 74 2.71 -0.02 -0.08
N ASN A 75 3.28 -0.95 0.70
CA ASN A 75 2.50 -1.80 1.59
C ASN A 75 1.84 -0.99 2.71
N GLU A 76 2.58 -0.04 3.30
CA GLU A 76 2.02 0.87 4.30
C GLU A 76 0.89 1.72 3.71
N LEU A 77 1.13 2.33 2.56
CA LEU A 77 0.10 3.11 1.86
C LEU A 77 -1.14 2.26 1.55
N LYS A 78 -0.96 1.01 1.15
CA LYS A 78 -2.07 0.06 0.93
C LYS A 78 -2.87 -0.19 2.22
N ARG A 79 -2.18 -0.37 3.36
CA ARG A 79 -2.83 -0.51 4.68
C ARG A 79 -3.62 0.74 5.03
N SER A 80 -3.07 1.94 4.85
CA SER A 80 -3.78 3.20 5.10
C SER A 80 -5.03 3.34 4.21
N PHE A 81 -4.97 2.92 2.94
CA PHE A 81 -6.15 2.91 2.07
C PHE A 81 -7.24 1.95 2.54
N PHE A 82 -6.88 0.79 3.08
CA PHE A 82 -7.85 -0.15 3.65
C PHE A 82 -8.46 0.38 4.93
N ALA A 83 -7.64 0.90 5.85
CA ALA A 83 -8.14 1.54 7.06
C ALA A 83 -9.12 2.69 6.73
N LEU A 84 -8.81 3.52 5.72
CA LEU A 84 -9.73 4.57 5.27
C LEU A 84 -11.02 4.01 4.67
N ARG A 85 -10.93 2.98 3.82
CA ARG A 85 -12.10 2.32 3.21
C ARG A 85 -13.06 1.80 4.27
N ASP A 86 -12.52 1.17 5.32
CA ASP A 86 -13.30 0.53 6.37
C ASP A 86 -14.07 1.56 7.23
N GLN A 87 -13.69 2.84 7.20
CA GLN A 87 -14.44 3.93 7.83
C GLN A 87 -15.58 4.49 6.98
N ILE A 88 -15.73 4.03 5.73
CA ILE A 88 -16.75 4.53 4.79
C ILE A 88 -17.85 3.48 4.68
N PRO A 89 -19.07 3.73 5.20
CA PRO A 89 -20.14 2.72 5.27
C PRO A 89 -20.48 2.07 3.92
N GLU A 90 -20.42 2.83 2.83
CA GLU A 90 -20.70 2.31 1.48
C GLU A 90 -19.61 1.34 0.96
N LEU A 91 -18.39 1.41 1.49
CA LEU A 91 -17.23 0.67 0.99
C LEU A 91 -16.71 -0.40 1.94
N GLU A 92 -17.19 -0.47 3.18
CA GLU A 92 -16.70 -1.38 4.22
C GLU A 92 -16.64 -2.86 3.74
N ASN A 93 -17.70 -3.33 3.08
CA ASN A 93 -17.78 -4.70 2.56
C ASN A 93 -17.16 -4.88 1.15
N ASN A 94 -16.60 -3.82 0.55
CA ASN A 94 -16.04 -3.86 -0.80
C ASN A 94 -14.51 -3.94 -0.77
N GLU A 95 -13.99 -5.16 -0.60
CA GLU A 95 -12.55 -5.36 -0.46
C GLU A 95 -11.71 -4.86 -1.65
N LYS A 96 -12.32 -4.82 -2.85
CA LYS A 96 -11.68 -4.48 -4.11
C LYS A 96 -11.94 -3.05 -4.57
N ALA A 97 -12.44 -2.18 -3.69
CA ALA A 97 -12.71 -0.78 -3.99
C ALA A 97 -11.45 -0.08 -4.59
N PRO A 98 -11.55 0.55 -5.78
CA PRO A 98 -10.43 1.28 -6.37
C PRO A 98 -9.98 2.46 -5.51
N LYS A 99 -8.68 2.77 -5.49
CA LYS A 99 -8.12 3.90 -4.71
C LYS A 99 -8.84 5.22 -4.96
N VAL A 100 -9.13 5.53 -6.23
CA VAL A 100 -9.84 6.77 -6.61
C VAL A 100 -11.27 6.80 -6.06
N VAL A 101 -11.92 5.64 -5.94
CA VAL A 101 -13.28 5.53 -5.38
C VAL A 101 -13.22 5.76 -3.88
N ILE A 102 -12.25 5.14 -3.17
CA ILE A 102 -12.04 5.35 -1.73
C ILE A 102 -11.87 6.85 -1.44
N LEU A 103 -11.02 7.55 -2.20
CA LEU A 103 -10.79 8.99 -2.01
C LEU A 103 -12.07 9.81 -2.24
N LYS A 104 -12.77 9.59 -3.36
CA LYS A 104 -14.01 10.33 -3.68
C LYS A 104 -15.10 10.11 -2.63
N LYS A 105 -15.28 8.86 -2.20
CA LYS A 105 -16.28 8.50 -1.20
C LYS A 105 -15.91 9.00 0.19
N ALA A 106 -14.63 8.98 0.57
CA ALA A 106 -14.16 9.58 1.81
C ALA A 106 -14.49 11.07 1.87
N THR A 107 -14.19 11.82 0.81
CA THR A 107 -14.50 13.26 0.74
C THR A 107 -16.00 13.49 0.85
N ALA A 108 -16.82 12.75 0.10
CA ALA A 108 -18.27 12.87 0.17
C ALA A 108 -18.81 12.56 1.58
N TYR A 109 -18.27 11.54 2.23
CA TYR A 109 -18.70 11.11 3.56
C TYR A 109 -18.32 12.12 4.66
N ILE A 110 -17.12 12.71 4.58
CA ILE A 110 -16.72 13.79 5.50
C ILE A 110 -17.69 14.97 5.38
N LEU A 111 -18.01 15.38 4.15
CA LEU A 111 -18.96 16.49 3.91
C LEU A 111 -20.35 16.17 4.47
N SER A 112 -20.84 14.94 4.32
CA SER A 112 -22.14 14.56 4.86
C SER A 112 -22.16 14.56 6.39
N ILE A 113 -21.11 14.02 7.04
CA ILE A 113 -21.01 14.02 8.51
C ILE A 113 -20.93 15.45 9.05
N GLN A 114 -20.16 16.33 8.41
CA GLN A 114 -20.08 17.73 8.81
C GLN A 114 -21.44 18.43 8.72
N ALA A 115 -22.19 18.19 7.64
CA ALA A 115 -23.53 18.75 7.48
C ALA A 115 -24.51 18.21 8.55
N GLU A 116 -24.43 16.91 8.85
CA GLU A 116 -25.22 16.27 9.90
C GLU A 116 -24.88 16.82 11.29
N GLU A 117 -23.59 16.99 11.60
CA GLU A 117 -23.13 17.59 12.85
C GLU A 117 -23.71 19.00 13.04
N GLN A 118 -23.63 19.86 12.01
CA GLN A 118 -24.21 21.21 12.08
C GLN A 118 -25.72 21.19 12.31
N LYS A 119 -26.43 20.29 11.63
CA LYS A 119 -27.87 20.09 11.86
C LYS A 119 -28.15 19.70 13.31
N LEU A 120 -27.45 18.70 13.86
CA LEU A 120 -27.62 18.23 15.23
C LEU A 120 -27.28 19.32 16.26
N ILE A 121 -26.25 20.14 16.02
CA ILE A 121 -25.91 21.29 16.86
C ILE A 121 -27.09 22.28 16.90
N SER A 122 -27.64 22.63 15.74
CA SER A 122 -28.76 23.58 15.66
C SER A 122 -30.02 23.07 16.36
N GLU A 123 -30.32 21.77 16.20
CA GLU A 123 -31.46 21.12 16.84
C GLU A 123 -31.30 21.07 18.37
N LYS A 124 -30.10 20.71 18.85
CA LYS A 124 -29.76 20.73 20.27
C LYS A 124 -29.97 22.11 20.88
N ASP A 125 -29.58 23.18 20.18
CA ASP A 125 -29.72 24.54 20.69
C ASP A 125 -31.19 25.00 20.71
N LEU A 126 -31.98 24.62 19.70
CA LEU A 126 -33.42 24.86 19.69
C LEU A 126 -34.11 24.14 20.88
N LEU A 127 -33.78 22.87 21.09
CA LEU A 127 -34.32 22.07 22.20
C LEU A 127 -33.92 22.65 23.56
N ARG A 128 -32.68 23.13 23.70
CA ARG A 128 -32.22 23.82 24.92
C ARG A 128 -33.03 25.08 25.19
N LYS A 129 -33.20 25.96 24.19
CA LYS A 129 -34.02 27.17 24.33
C LYS A 129 -35.46 26.82 24.72
N ARG A 130 -36.06 25.81 24.07
CA ARG A 130 -37.41 25.36 24.39
C ARG A 130 -37.52 24.83 25.82
N ARG A 131 -36.53 24.05 26.28
CA ARG A 131 -36.48 23.54 27.65
C ARG A 131 -36.44 24.67 28.66
N GLU A 132 -35.57 25.66 28.47
CA GLU A 132 -35.47 26.80 29.41
C GLU A 132 -36.76 27.63 29.43
N GLN A 133 -37.40 27.85 28.28
CA GLN A 133 -38.71 28.51 28.22
C GLN A 133 -39.78 27.76 29.01
N LEU A 134 -39.81 26.42 28.93
CA LEU A 134 -40.77 25.61 29.66
C LEU A 134 -40.49 25.61 31.16
N LYS A 135 -39.22 25.55 31.58
CA LYS A 135 -38.84 25.69 32.99
C LYS A 135 -39.29 27.03 33.56
N HIS A 136 -39.01 28.12 32.86
CA HIS A 136 -39.42 29.45 33.31
C HIS A 136 -40.93 29.59 33.44
N LYS A 137 -41.70 28.98 32.53
CA LYS A 137 -43.17 28.94 32.65
C LYS A 137 -43.65 28.14 33.85
N LEU A 138 -42.97 27.04 34.18
CA LEU A 138 -43.29 26.24 35.36
C LEU A 138 -42.97 26.99 36.66
N GLU A 139 -41.92 27.81 36.69
CA GLU A 139 -41.58 28.64 37.86
C GLU A 139 -42.60 29.77 38.12
N GLN A 140 -43.38 30.14 37.10
CA GLN A 140 -44.41 31.18 37.18
C GLN A 140 -45.82 30.65 37.53
N LEU A 141 -45.97 29.33 37.64
CA LEU A 141 -47.21 28.64 38.03
C LEU A 141 -47.14 28.22 39.49
#